data_AF-A0A4Q2XMG7-F1
#
_entry.id   AF-A0A4Q2XMG7-F1
#
_cell.length_a   1.000
_cell.length_b   1.000
_cell.length_c   1.000
_cell.angle_alpha   90.00
_cell.angle_beta   90.00
_cell.angle_gamma   90.00
#
_symmetry.space_group_name_H-M   'P 1'
#
loop_
_entity.id
_entity.type
_entity.pdbx_description
1 polymer ?
#
loop_
_entity_poly.entity_id
_entity_poly.type
_entity_poly.pdbx_seq_one_letter_code
_entity_poly.pdbx_strand_id
1 'polypeptide(L)'
;MEAHAWYLKLLSAVKPADPDTRGLVKYLVNNRKNGHYWESTRDTAYAIEAIAGYMKASGEDAPEMEVEVAMDGKTLGKVAVNRDNLFSFDGTFTLTGKDVSPGRHEIGIQRTGGGAVYANAYLEVFSLEDRLREAGLEVKVSRKISRIKETGKQSDTVGRTGQPVSQQEERLQRTPLEDGATLASGERIEVELILESKNDYEYLVFSDAKAAGFDAVDALSGYVGNSALGAYMEPRDRTVDFFIRSLPRGTHSLRYQLRAETPGTYKALPATAEAMYAPELRGNSADFRLKVRE
;
A
#
# COMPACT_ATOMS: atom_id res chain seq x y z
N MET A 1 -15.47 13.40 -4.30
CA MET A 1 -15.97 13.51 -2.91
C MET A 1 -17.06 14.58 -2.78
N GLU A 2 -16.98 15.66 -3.56
CA GLU A 2 -17.95 16.76 -3.60
C GLU A 2 -19.44 16.35 -3.62
N ALA A 3 -19.87 15.43 -4.49
CA ALA A 3 -21.28 15.02 -4.57
C ALA A 3 -21.82 14.42 -3.26
N HIS A 4 -20.99 13.63 -2.56
CA HIS A 4 -21.33 13.05 -1.27
C HIS A 4 -21.43 14.12 -0.18
N ALA A 5 -20.56 15.14 -0.21
CA ALA A 5 -20.62 16.26 0.72
C ALA A 5 -21.92 17.08 0.52
N TRP A 6 -22.30 17.37 -0.71
CA TRP A 6 -23.57 18.05 -1.00
C TRP A 6 -24.78 17.22 -0.59
N TYR A 7 -24.75 15.91 -0.82
CA TYR A 7 -25.81 15.03 -0.38
C TYR A 7 -25.92 14.98 1.15
N LEU A 8 -24.78 14.97 1.86
CA LEU A 8 -24.77 15.07 3.32
C LEU A 8 -25.38 16.38 3.81
N LYS A 9 -25.13 17.52 3.15
CA LYS A 9 -25.79 18.79 3.51
C LYS A 9 -27.30 18.69 3.40
N LEU A 10 -27.81 18.11 2.31
CA LEU A 10 -29.24 17.87 2.13
C LEU A 10 -29.78 16.98 3.26
N LEU A 11 -29.16 15.81 3.47
CA LEU A 11 -29.59 14.86 4.49
C LEU A 11 -29.53 15.44 5.91
N SER A 12 -28.54 16.27 6.21
CA SER A 12 -28.45 16.98 7.49
C SER A 12 -29.62 17.94 7.70
N ALA A 13 -30.13 18.57 6.63
CA ALA A 13 -31.26 19.48 6.71
C ALA A 13 -32.61 18.76 6.87
N VAL A 14 -32.77 17.57 6.26
CA VAL A 14 -34.08 16.88 6.22
C VAL A 14 -34.20 15.69 7.18
N LYS A 15 -33.08 15.00 7.44
CA LYS A 15 -33.02 13.71 8.15
C LYS A 15 -31.71 13.53 8.93
N PRO A 16 -31.34 14.44 9.85
CA PRO A 16 -30.04 14.39 10.53
C PRO A 16 -29.85 13.16 11.43
N ALA A 17 -30.93 12.60 11.98
CA ALA A 17 -30.87 11.43 12.86
C ALA A 17 -30.95 10.07 12.12
N ASP A 18 -31.07 10.09 10.80
CA ASP A 18 -31.21 8.87 9.99
C ASP A 18 -29.88 8.09 9.94
N PRO A 19 -29.91 6.75 10.08
CA PRO A 19 -28.70 5.91 9.99
C PRO A 19 -27.89 6.13 8.72
N ASP A 20 -28.53 6.40 7.58
CA ASP A 20 -27.84 6.62 6.30
C ASP A 20 -27.09 7.95 6.30
N THR A 21 -27.64 8.98 6.94
CA THR A 21 -26.96 10.27 7.13
C THR A 21 -25.67 10.09 7.93
N ARG A 22 -25.74 9.34 9.04
CA ARG A 22 -24.55 9.00 9.84
C ARG A 22 -23.57 8.13 9.05
N GLY A 23 -24.08 7.18 8.26
CA GLY A 23 -23.27 6.34 7.38
C GLY A 23 -22.46 7.14 6.37
N LEU A 24 -23.06 8.20 5.81
CA LEU A 24 -22.40 9.09 4.87
C LEU A 24 -21.29 9.91 5.52
N VAL A 25 -21.48 10.38 6.76
CA VAL A 25 -20.42 11.02 7.55
C VAL A 25 -19.25 10.08 7.76
N LYS A 26 -19.54 8.83 8.18
CA LYS A 26 -18.52 7.79 8.34
C LYS A 26 -17.75 7.53 7.04
N TYR A 27 -18.46 7.47 5.90
CA TYR A 27 -17.82 7.33 4.59
C TYR A 27 -16.89 8.51 4.29
N LEU A 28 -17.34 9.75 4.47
CA LEU A 28 -16.49 10.93 4.25
C LEU A 28 -15.22 10.86 5.11
N VAL A 29 -15.35 10.65 6.42
CA VAL A 29 -14.23 10.57 7.36
C VAL A 29 -13.25 9.45 7.01
N ASN A 30 -13.75 8.29 6.59
CA ASN A 30 -12.91 7.15 6.23
C ASN A 30 -12.19 7.33 4.88
N ASN A 31 -12.72 8.14 3.97
CA ASN A 31 -12.10 8.43 2.66
C ASN A 31 -11.21 9.69 2.69
N ARG A 32 -10.85 10.16 3.89
CA ARG A 32 -9.87 11.23 4.10
C ARG A 32 -8.47 10.71 3.81
N LYS A 33 -7.76 11.35 2.89
CA LYS A 33 -6.35 11.09 2.59
C LYS A 33 -5.46 11.59 3.72
N ASN A 34 -4.51 10.75 4.13
CA ASN A 34 -3.46 11.05 5.12
C ASN A 34 -3.95 11.62 6.47
N GLY A 35 -5.23 11.48 6.79
CA GLY A 35 -5.80 11.99 8.03
C GLY A 35 -6.12 13.50 8.05
N HIS A 36 -5.95 14.25 6.95
CA HIS A 36 -6.14 15.71 6.98
C HIS A 36 -6.75 16.37 5.72
N TYR A 37 -6.97 15.65 4.60
CA TYR A 37 -7.59 16.24 3.41
C TYR A 37 -8.37 15.22 2.56
N TRP A 38 -9.14 15.71 1.58
CA TRP A 38 -9.74 14.94 0.49
C TRP A 38 -9.17 15.38 -0.86
N GLU A 39 -9.60 14.76 -1.96
CA GLU A 39 -9.04 14.92 -3.33
C GLU A 39 -8.56 16.32 -3.75
N SER A 40 -9.29 17.37 -3.39
CA SER A 40 -8.95 18.74 -3.73
C SER A 40 -9.20 19.70 -2.55
N THR A 41 -8.69 20.92 -2.65
CA THR A 41 -9.02 22.00 -1.69
C THR A 41 -10.53 22.26 -1.63
N ARG A 42 -11.22 22.16 -2.77
CA ARG A 42 -12.67 22.34 -2.89
C ARG A 42 -13.43 21.18 -2.25
N ASP A 43 -13.05 19.93 -2.55
CA ASP A 43 -13.65 18.73 -1.96
C ASP A 43 -13.45 18.73 -0.44
N THR A 44 -12.26 19.13 0.02
CA THR A 44 -11.93 19.26 1.45
C THR A 44 -12.82 20.32 2.12
N ALA A 45 -12.96 21.50 1.52
CA ALA A 45 -13.81 22.56 2.04
C ALA A 45 -15.28 22.09 2.15
N TYR A 46 -15.82 21.47 1.11
CA TYR A 46 -17.20 20.97 1.15
C TYR A 46 -17.40 19.83 2.14
N ALA A 47 -16.44 18.90 2.26
CA ALA A 47 -16.52 17.82 3.23
C ALA A 47 -16.52 18.35 4.66
N ILE A 48 -15.60 19.27 5.00
CA ILE A 48 -15.54 19.90 6.32
C ILE A 48 -16.83 20.66 6.61
N GLU A 49 -17.31 21.46 5.66
CA GLU A 49 -18.55 22.23 5.82
C GLU A 49 -19.76 21.31 6.02
N ALA A 50 -19.86 20.22 5.24
CA ALA A 50 -20.95 19.27 5.34
C ALA A 50 -20.93 18.50 6.67
N ILE A 51 -19.76 18.06 7.13
CA ILE A 51 -19.59 17.38 8.42
C ILE A 51 -19.91 18.34 9.57
N ALA A 52 -19.43 19.59 9.52
CA ALA A 52 -19.76 20.60 10.53
C ALA A 52 -21.27 20.92 10.55
N GLY A 53 -21.91 20.99 9.38
CA GLY A 53 -23.35 21.15 9.24
C GLY A 53 -24.12 19.97 9.84
N TYR A 54 -23.65 18.73 9.59
CA TYR A 54 -24.19 17.53 10.20
C TYR A 54 -24.08 17.57 11.72
N MET A 55 -22.90 17.86 12.27
CA MET A 55 -22.67 17.88 13.73
C MET A 55 -23.66 18.79 14.46
N LYS A 56 -23.95 19.97 13.88
CA LYS A 56 -24.96 20.88 14.43
C LYS A 56 -26.38 20.33 14.28
N ALA A 57 -26.71 19.77 13.12
CA ALA A 57 -28.05 19.29 12.84
C ALA A 57 -28.42 18.01 13.63
N SER A 58 -27.43 17.16 13.94
CA SER A 58 -27.58 15.95 14.75
C SER A 58 -27.46 16.20 16.26
N GLY A 59 -26.97 17.39 16.66
CA GLY A 59 -26.69 17.73 18.06
C GLY A 59 -25.40 17.10 18.60
N GLU A 60 -24.54 16.60 17.72
CA GLU A 60 -23.23 16.04 18.09
C GLU A 60 -22.19 17.12 18.42
N ASP A 61 -22.52 18.40 18.27
CA ASP A 61 -21.70 19.55 18.67
C ASP A 61 -21.80 19.89 20.18
N ALA A 62 -22.68 19.22 20.92
CA ALA A 62 -22.81 19.35 22.37
C ALA A 62 -22.98 17.97 23.03
N PRO A 63 -21.98 17.07 22.95
CA PRO A 63 -22.04 15.82 23.69
C PRO A 63 -21.98 16.08 25.19
N GLU A 64 -22.41 15.08 25.96
CA GLU A 64 -22.24 15.00 27.40
C GLU A 64 -22.08 13.51 27.72
N MET A 65 -20.84 13.02 27.62
CA MET A 65 -20.55 11.59 27.71
C MET A 65 -19.23 11.28 28.40
N GLU A 66 -19.14 10.09 29.00
CA GLU A 66 -17.87 9.48 29.41
C GLU A 66 -17.63 8.26 28.52
N VAL A 67 -16.44 8.19 27.91
CA VAL A 67 -15.99 7.08 27.10
C VAL A 67 -14.93 6.31 27.88
N GLU A 68 -15.19 5.05 28.14
CA GLU A 68 -14.27 4.10 28.75
C GLU A 68 -13.68 3.18 27.67
N VAL A 69 -12.36 3.05 27.66
CA VAL A 69 -11.65 2.08 26.81
C VAL A 69 -11.08 0.98 27.70
N ALA A 70 -11.31 -0.27 27.31
CA ALA A 70 -10.84 -1.45 28.02
C ALA A 70 -10.17 -2.44 27.07
N MET A 71 -9.19 -3.19 27.57
CA MET A 71 -8.61 -4.35 26.89
C MET A 71 -8.84 -5.59 27.74
N ASP A 72 -9.43 -6.63 27.17
CA ASP A 72 -9.77 -7.89 27.83
C ASP A 72 -10.56 -7.69 29.14
N GLY A 73 -11.49 -6.74 29.12
CA GLY A 73 -12.31 -6.38 30.29
C GLY A 73 -11.59 -5.54 31.35
N LYS A 74 -10.29 -5.25 31.20
CA LYS A 74 -9.56 -4.33 32.08
C LYS A 74 -9.58 -2.91 31.49
N THR A 75 -10.10 -1.97 32.26
CA THR A 75 -10.11 -0.54 31.92
C THR A 75 -8.68 -0.02 31.68
N LEU A 76 -8.46 0.53 30.48
CA LEU A 76 -7.26 1.30 30.14
C LEU A 76 -7.39 2.76 30.59
N GLY A 77 -8.60 3.31 30.49
CA GLY A 77 -8.94 4.60 31.07
C GLY A 77 -10.30 5.12 30.62
N LYS A 78 -10.63 6.31 31.11
CA LYS A 78 -11.92 6.99 30.92
C LYS A 78 -11.67 8.43 30.51
N VAL A 79 -12.50 8.94 29.61
CA VAL A 79 -12.43 10.33 29.12
C VAL A 79 -13.83 10.91 29.11
N ALA A 80 -14.00 12.02 29.83
CA ALA A 80 -15.20 12.83 29.74
C ALA A 80 -15.12 13.74 28.51
N VAL A 81 -16.15 13.70 27.67
CA VAL A 81 -16.28 14.52 26.46
C VAL A 81 -17.57 15.32 26.57
N ASN A 82 -17.42 16.64 26.56
CA ASN A 82 -18.53 17.58 26.60
C ASN A 82 -18.34 18.70 25.58
N ARG A 83 -19.28 19.64 25.54
CA ARG A 83 -19.24 20.81 24.65
C ARG A 83 -17.95 21.63 24.79
N ASP A 84 -17.43 21.78 26.01
CA ASP A 84 -16.31 22.67 26.31
C ASP A 84 -14.97 22.08 25.86
N ASN A 85 -14.85 20.74 25.85
CA ASN A 85 -13.60 20.05 25.52
C ASN A 85 -13.64 19.23 24.22
N LEU A 86 -14.72 19.31 23.43
CA LEU A 86 -14.96 18.49 22.23
C LEU A 86 -13.78 18.42 21.24
N PHE A 87 -12.96 19.47 21.17
CA PHE A 87 -11.81 19.55 20.27
C PHE A 87 -10.45 19.53 21.00
N SER A 88 -10.44 19.31 22.31
CA SER A 88 -9.23 19.38 23.14
C SER A 88 -9.06 18.22 24.11
N PHE A 89 -10.02 17.29 24.20
CA PHE A 89 -9.88 16.10 25.03
C PHE A 89 -8.78 15.18 24.48
N ASP A 90 -8.07 14.48 25.37
CA ASP A 90 -7.15 13.41 24.97
C ASP A 90 -7.88 12.07 25.03
N GLY A 91 -8.18 11.51 23.86
CA GLY A 91 -8.79 10.20 23.70
C GLY A 91 -7.81 9.11 23.28
N THR A 92 -6.50 9.35 23.39
CA THR A 92 -5.47 8.45 22.87
C THR A 92 -5.02 7.47 23.94
N PHE A 93 -5.15 6.17 23.64
CA PHE A 93 -4.67 5.09 24.49
C PHE A 93 -3.60 4.31 23.73
N THR A 94 -2.35 4.39 24.19
CA THR A 94 -1.21 3.74 23.54
C THR A 94 -0.69 2.61 24.42
N LEU A 95 -0.63 1.40 23.87
CA LEU A 95 -0.02 0.23 24.49
C LEU A 95 1.26 -0.12 23.73
N THR A 96 2.33 -0.46 24.43
CA THR A 96 3.62 -0.77 23.79
C THR A 96 4.30 -1.99 24.41
N GLY A 97 5.06 -2.71 23.59
CA GLY A 97 5.94 -3.79 24.05
C GLY A 97 5.22 -4.83 24.91
N LYS A 98 5.56 -4.87 26.21
CA LYS A 98 5.04 -5.86 27.16
C LYS A 98 3.56 -5.66 27.51
N ASP A 99 3.01 -4.47 27.26
CA ASP A 99 1.60 -4.17 27.51
C ASP A 99 0.67 -4.79 26.45
N VAL A 100 1.24 -5.27 25.33
CA VAL A 100 0.53 -6.02 24.29
C VAL A 100 1.07 -7.44 24.27
N SER A 101 0.46 -8.33 25.05
CA SER A 101 0.89 -9.72 25.10
C SER A 101 0.58 -10.46 23.79
N PRO A 102 1.24 -11.60 23.52
CA PRO A 102 0.86 -12.45 22.39
C PRO A 102 -0.55 -13.03 22.59
N GLY A 103 -1.39 -12.96 21.56
CA GLY A 103 -2.71 -13.58 21.58
C GLY A 103 -3.79 -12.71 20.95
N ARG A 104 -5.03 -13.18 21.06
CA ARG A 104 -6.21 -12.40 20.70
C ARG A 104 -6.57 -11.50 21.87
N HIS A 105 -6.66 -10.21 21.60
CA HIS A 105 -7.12 -9.20 22.54
C HIS A 105 -8.49 -8.65 22.10
N GLU A 106 -9.33 -8.32 23.07
CA GLU A 106 -10.61 -7.66 22.84
C GLU A 106 -10.55 -6.21 23.34
N ILE A 107 -10.75 -5.26 22.42
CA ILE A 107 -10.85 -3.85 22.76
C ILE A 107 -12.32 -3.49 22.92
N GLY A 108 -12.70 -3.10 24.13
CA GLY A 108 -14.02 -2.60 24.48
C GLY A 108 -14.04 -1.08 24.52
N ILE A 109 -15.04 -0.46 23.90
CA ILE A 109 -15.33 0.97 24.03
C ILE A 109 -16.74 1.09 24.57
N GLN A 110 -16.87 1.63 25.79
CA GLN A 110 -18.15 1.83 26.45
C GLN A 110 -18.43 3.32 26.60
N ARG A 111 -19.63 3.74 26.21
CA ARG A 111 -20.08 5.13 26.36
C ARG A 111 -21.19 5.19 27.39
N THR A 112 -21.06 6.09 28.35
CA THR A 112 -22.17 6.55 29.20
C THR A 112 -22.53 7.98 28.84
N GLY A 113 -23.81 8.37 28.93
CA GLY A 113 -24.27 9.69 28.51
C GLY A 113 -24.69 9.79 27.04
N GLY A 114 -24.81 11.02 26.54
CA GLY A 114 -25.34 11.37 25.22
C GLY A 114 -24.28 11.93 24.27
N GLY A 115 -24.30 11.49 23.00
CA GLY A 115 -23.34 11.91 21.97
C GLY A 115 -22.82 10.73 21.15
N ALA A 116 -22.39 10.97 19.91
CA ALA A 116 -21.78 9.93 19.08
C ALA A 116 -20.30 9.74 19.43
N VAL A 117 -19.85 8.48 19.42
CA VAL A 117 -18.42 8.15 19.61
C VAL A 117 -17.85 7.67 18.29
N TYR A 118 -16.82 8.37 17.84
CA TYR A 118 -16.00 7.98 16.70
C TYR A 118 -14.64 7.53 17.24
N ALA A 119 -14.22 6.31 16.91
CA ALA A 119 -12.98 5.74 17.40
C ALA A 119 -12.28 4.93 16.29
N ASN A 120 -10.94 4.92 16.35
CA ASN A 120 -10.08 4.10 15.51
C ASN A 120 -9.13 3.31 16.41
N ALA A 121 -8.77 2.10 15.99
CA ALA A 121 -7.77 1.27 16.67
C ALA A 121 -6.73 0.78 15.66
N TYR A 122 -5.46 0.88 16.02
CA TYR A 122 -4.32 0.50 15.18
C TYR A 122 -3.42 -0.48 15.94
N LEU A 123 -2.83 -1.45 15.22
CA LEU A 123 -1.84 -2.38 15.75
C LEU A 123 -0.64 -2.41 14.81
N GLU A 124 0.53 -2.12 15.36
CA GLU A 124 1.82 -2.18 14.65
C GLU A 124 2.72 -3.20 15.33
N VAL A 125 3.18 -4.20 14.58
CA VAL A 125 4.03 -5.29 15.08
C VAL A 125 5.07 -5.69 14.02
N PHE A 126 6.19 -6.24 14.47
CA PHE A 126 7.14 -6.92 13.60
C PHE A 126 6.86 -8.43 13.61
N SER A 127 6.65 -9.01 12.43
CA SER A 127 6.54 -10.47 12.31
C SER A 127 7.91 -11.13 12.52
N LEU A 128 7.95 -12.17 13.35
CA LEU A 128 9.11 -13.05 13.52
C LEU A 128 9.04 -14.29 12.62
N GLU A 129 8.06 -14.36 11.72
CA GLU A 129 7.92 -15.47 10.79
C GLU A 129 9.15 -15.59 9.90
N ASP A 130 9.67 -16.81 9.76
CA ASP A 130 10.79 -17.07 8.86
C ASP A 130 10.35 -17.08 7.39
N ARG A 131 9.06 -17.22 7.08
CA ARG A 131 8.56 -17.18 5.71
C ARG A 131 7.39 -16.22 5.62
N LEU A 132 7.57 -15.16 4.85
CA LEU A 132 6.53 -14.17 4.60
C LEU A 132 5.73 -14.63 3.39
N ARG A 133 4.44 -14.90 3.60
CA ARG A 133 3.55 -15.39 2.54
C ARG A 133 3.05 -14.24 1.69
N GLU A 134 2.72 -14.54 0.45
CA GLU A 134 1.97 -13.61 -0.39
C GLU A 134 0.61 -13.30 0.24
N ALA A 135 0.20 -12.04 0.13
CA ALA A 135 -1.12 -11.58 0.52
C ALA A 135 -1.57 -10.46 -0.41
N GLY A 136 -2.87 -10.31 -0.60
CA GLY A 136 -3.43 -9.25 -1.44
C GLY A 136 -4.88 -9.52 -1.76
N LEU A 137 -5.73 -8.50 -1.60
CA LEU A 137 -7.16 -8.63 -1.83
C LEU A 137 -7.51 -8.23 -3.27
N GLU A 138 -7.31 -6.95 -3.57
CA GLU A 138 -7.73 -6.29 -4.81
C GLU A 138 -6.59 -6.17 -5.83
N VAL A 139 -5.39 -5.94 -5.32
CA VAL A 139 -4.13 -5.96 -6.06
C VAL A 139 -3.24 -7.00 -5.41
N LYS A 140 -2.63 -7.85 -6.23
CA LYS A 140 -1.67 -8.86 -5.80
C LYS A 140 -0.40 -8.69 -6.61
N VAL A 141 0.72 -9.04 -5.98
CA VAL A 141 2.02 -9.11 -6.64
C VAL A 141 2.64 -10.45 -6.33
N SER A 142 3.10 -11.15 -7.35
CA SER A 142 3.97 -12.32 -7.18
C SER A 142 5.32 -12.05 -7.84
N ARG A 143 6.36 -12.68 -7.31
CA ARG A 143 7.74 -12.48 -7.75
C ARG A 143 8.29 -13.79 -8.27
N LYS A 144 8.78 -13.77 -9.51
CA LYS A 144 9.54 -14.87 -10.10
C LYS A 144 10.97 -14.40 -10.37
N ILE A 145 11.93 -15.27 -10.11
CA ILE A 145 13.34 -14.98 -10.35
C ILE A 145 13.88 -16.03 -11.32
N SER A 146 14.59 -15.57 -12.35
CA SER A 146 15.24 -16.44 -13.33
C SER A 146 16.70 -16.07 -13.49
N ARG A 147 17.59 -17.06 -13.62
CA ARG A 147 18.95 -16.85 -14.12
C ARG A 147 18.88 -16.43 -15.58
N ILE A 148 19.69 -15.44 -15.96
CA ILE A 148 19.82 -14.97 -17.34
C ILE A 148 21.14 -15.47 -17.94
N LYS A 149 21.09 -15.98 -19.16
CA LYS A 149 22.26 -16.15 -20.03
C LYS A 149 22.04 -15.42 -21.35
N GLU A 150 23.03 -14.65 -21.77
CA GLU A 150 23.04 -14.03 -23.11
C GLU A 150 23.29 -15.13 -24.16
N THR A 151 22.40 -15.24 -25.15
CA THR A 151 22.46 -16.29 -26.19
C THR A 151 22.78 -15.75 -27.59
N GLY A 152 23.18 -14.47 -27.69
CA GLY A 152 23.68 -13.84 -28.91
C GLY A 152 23.05 -12.48 -29.23
N LYS A 153 23.69 -11.72 -30.13
CA LYS A 153 23.23 -10.43 -30.68
C LYS A 153 23.21 -10.50 -32.20
N GLN A 154 22.04 -10.67 -32.83
CA GLN A 154 21.78 -10.15 -34.18
C GLN A 154 20.34 -10.38 -34.64
N SER A 155 19.68 -9.30 -35.03
CA SER A 155 18.54 -9.27 -35.96
C SER A 155 18.85 -8.15 -36.94
N ASP A 156 19.21 -8.49 -38.18
CA ASP A 156 19.34 -7.49 -39.24
C ASP A 156 17.92 -7.13 -39.69
N THR A 157 17.44 -5.95 -39.33
CA THR A 157 16.14 -5.45 -39.79
C THR A 157 16.34 -4.37 -40.84
N VAL A 158 15.56 -4.42 -41.92
CA VAL A 158 15.61 -3.41 -42.99
C VAL A 158 14.82 -2.19 -42.54
N GLY A 159 15.47 -1.03 -42.39
CA GLY A 159 14.82 0.23 -42.07
C GLY A 159 13.85 0.67 -43.17
N ARG A 160 12.96 1.63 -42.87
CA ARG A 160 11.95 2.18 -43.81
C ARG A 160 12.52 2.70 -45.14
N THR A 161 13.83 2.94 -45.24
CA THR A 161 14.56 3.41 -46.42
C THR A 161 15.38 2.33 -47.12
N GLY A 162 15.28 1.06 -46.72
CA GLY A 162 16.05 -0.04 -47.33
C GLY A 162 17.49 -0.20 -46.79
N GLN A 163 17.89 0.58 -45.79
CA GLN A 163 19.19 0.44 -45.13
C GLN A 163 19.13 -0.62 -44.01
N PRO A 164 20.15 -1.48 -43.85
CA PRO A 164 20.23 -2.36 -42.69
C PRO A 164 20.35 -1.51 -41.42
N VAL A 165 19.37 -1.62 -40.53
CA VAL A 165 19.42 -1.07 -39.17
C VAL A 165 19.72 -2.24 -38.24
N SER A 166 20.89 -2.21 -37.61
CA SER A 166 21.21 -3.17 -36.55
C SER A 166 20.36 -2.82 -35.32
N GLN A 167 19.26 -3.54 -35.12
CA GLN A 167 18.59 -3.58 -33.82
C GLN A 167 19.31 -4.62 -32.98
N GLN A 168 19.98 -4.18 -31.91
CA GLN A 168 20.48 -5.09 -30.88
C GLN A 168 19.30 -5.59 -30.05
N GLU A 169 18.60 -6.62 -30.52
CA GLU A 169 17.76 -7.43 -29.64
C GLU A 169 18.64 -8.46 -28.94
N GLU A 170 18.89 -8.23 -27.65
CA GLU A 170 19.57 -9.22 -26.80
C GLU A 170 18.64 -10.43 -26.61
N ARG A 171 19.02 -11.57 -27.18
CA ARG A 171 18.32 -12.83 -26.91
C ARG A 171 18.75 -13.37 -25.55
N LEU A 172 17.87 -13.23 -24.57
CA LEU A 172 18.08 -13.69 -23.20
C LEU A 172 17.41 -15.06 -22.98
N GLN A 173 18.20 -16.06 -22.60
CA GLN A 173 17.69 -17.33 -22.10
C GLN A 173 17.43 -17.22 -20.59
N ARG A 174 16.21 -17.55 -20.18
CA ARG A 174 15.75 -17.51 -18.78
C ARG A 174 15.63 -18.92 -18.22
N THR A 175 16.20 -19.15 -17.05
CA THR A 175 16.03 -20.40 -16.31
C THR A 175 15.49 -20.09 -14.92
N PRO A 176 14.26 -20.53 -14.57
CA PRO A 176 13.67 -20.27 -13.25
C PRO A 176 14.59 -20.72 -12.12
N LEU A 177 14.61 -19.94 -11.04
CA LEU A 177 15.31 -20.25 -9.80
C LEU A 177 14.29 -20.63 -8.72
N GLU A 178 14.64 -21.65 -7.94
CA GLU A 178 13.91 -22.05 -6.74
C GLU A 178 14.40 -21.28 -5.51
N ASP A 179 13.56 -21.21 -4.47
CA ASP A 179 13.93 -20.59 -3.19
C ASP A 179 15.18 -21.29 -2.59
N GLY A 180 16.20 -20.50 -2.26
CA GLY A 180 17.49 -20.99 -1.78
C GLY A 180 18.49 -21.33 -2.89
N ALA A 181 18.20 -21.00 -4.15
CA ALA A 181 19.11 -21.17 -5.28
C ALA A 181 20.46 -20.46 -5.04
N THR A 182 21.52 -21.05 -5.60
CA THR A 182 22.89 -20.54 -5.51
C THR A 182 23.35 -19.97 -6.85
N LEU A 183 23.94 -18.79 -6.79
CA LEU A 183 24.49 -18.02 -7.89
C LEU A 183 25.97 -17.73 -7.62
N ALA A 184 26.80 -17.70 -8.67
CA ALA A 184 28.16 -17.18 -8.55
C ALA A 184 28.16 -15.65 -8.61
N SER A 185 29.13 -15.01 -7.96
CA SER A 185 29.33 -13.58 -8.08
C SER A 185 29.51 -13.18 -9.56
N GLY A 186 28.88 -12.07 -9.96
CA GLY A 186 28.81 -11.57 -11.32
C GLY A 186 27.67 -12.13 -12.18
N GLU A 187 27.00 -13.22 -11.78
CA GLU A 187 25.83 -13.74 -12.51
C GLU A 187 24.66 -12.75 -12.46
N ARG A 188 23.91 -12.66 -13.58
CA ARG A 188 22.69 -11.86 -13.68
C ARG A 188 21.44 -12.71 -13.49
N ILE A 189 20.46 -12.11 -12.81
CA ILE A 189 19.11 -12.63 -12.67
C ILE A 189 18.11 -11.61 -13.21
N GLU A 190 16.99 -12.11 -13.73
CA GLU A 190 15.82 -11.30 -14.03
C GLU A 190 14.81 -11.52 -12.91
N VAL A 191 14.30 -10.43 -12.36
CA VAL A 191 13.14 -10.46 -11.50
C VAL A 191 11.92 -10.05 -12.32
N GLU A 192 10.91 -10.90 -12.31
CA GLU A 192 9.60 -10.64 -12.91
C GLU A 192 8.57 -10.47 -11.79
N LEU A 193 8.04 -9.25 -11.67
CA LEU A 193 6.89 -8.95 -10.83
C LEU A 193 5.63 -9.15 -11.67
N ILE A 194 4.80 -10.11 -11.27
CA ILE A 194 3.50 -10.37 -11.89
C ILE A 194 2.46 -9.65 -11.05
N LEU A 195 1.80 -8.69 -11.67
CA LEU A 195 0.81 -7.82 -11.05
C LEU A 195 -0.57 -8.32 -11.44
N GLU A 196 -1.39 -8.67 -10.48
CA GLU A 196 -2.79 -9.06 -10.71
C GLU A 196 -3.72 -8.01 -10.09
N SER A 197 -4.65 -7.52 -10.89
CA SER A 197 -5.65 -6.53 -10.49
C SER A 197 -7.05 -7.05 -10.80
N LYS A 198 -7.97 -6.95 -9.82
CA LYS A 198 -9.38 -7.32 -10.03
C LYS A 198 -10.17 -6.27 -10.79
N ASN A 199 -9.76 -5.00 -10.69
CA ASN A 199 -10.38 -3.85 -11.34
C ASN A 199 -9.29 -2.94 -11.94
N ASP A 200 -9.72 -1.88 -12.61
CA ASP A 200 -8.83 -0.81 -13.04
C ASP A 200 -8.47 0.06 -11.81
N TYR A 201 -7.18 0.23 -11.55
CA TYR A 201 -6.68 1.06 -10.45
C TYR A 201 -5.71 2.12 -10.98
N GLU A 202 -5.50 3.16 -10.19
CA GLU A 202 -4.60 4.25 -10.54
C GLU A 202 -3.63 4.57 -9.40
N TYR A 203 -2.46 5.12 -9.78
CA TYR A 203 -1.43 5.60 -8.86
C TYR A 203 -0.96 4.52 -7.87
N LEU A 204 -0.42 3.43 -8.40
CA LEU A 204 0.17 2.35 -7.60
C LEU A 204 1.69 2.44 -7.60
N VAL A 205 2.27 2.09 -6.47
CA VAL A 205 3.69 1.85 -6.32
C VAL A 205 3.89 0.38 -6.06
N PHE A 206 4.76 -0.23 -6.86
CA PHE A 206 5.26 -1.57 -6.61
C PHE A 206 6.73 -1.46 -6.19
N SER A 207 7.04 -1.84 -4.96
CA SER A 207 8.40 -1.73 -4.42
C SER A 207 8.95 -3.12 -4.18
N ASP A 208 9.98 -3.52 -4.94
CA ASP A 208 10.63 -4.81 -4.74
C ASP A 208 11.95 -4.65 -3.99
N ALA A 209 12.03 -5.27 -2.83
CA ALA A 209 13.22 -5.25 -1.99
C ALA A 209 14.30 -6.17 -2.58
N LYS A 210 15.47 -5.60 -2.89
CA LYS A 210 16.63 -6.36 -3.33
C LYS A 210 17.15 -7.21 -2.16
N ALA A 211 17.60 -8.42 -2.47
CA ALA A 211 18.46 -9.16 -1.55
C ALA A 211 19.78 -8.37 -1.39
N ALA A 212 20.30 -8.23 -0.16
CA ALA A 212 21.43 -7.33 0.12
C ALA A 212 22.73 -7.66 -0.65
N GLY A 213 22.91 -8.89 -1.13
CA GLY A 213 24.03 -9.26 -1.99
C GLY A 213 23.83 -9.00 -3.49
N PHE A 214 22.80 -8.24 -3.88
CA PHE A 214 22.41 -8.01 -5.27
C PHE A 214 22.18 -6.52 -5.56
N ASP A 215 22.67 -6.09 -6.72
CA ASP A 215 22.48 -4.73 -7.22
C ASP A 215 21.76 -4.68 -8.56
N ALA A 216 21.01 -3.60 -8.80
CA ALA A 216 20.31 -3.40 -10.06
C ALA A 216 21.31 -3.17 -11.20
N VAL A 217 21.12 -3.88 -12.31
CA VAL A 217 21.96 -3.72 -13.50
C VAL A 217 21.71 -2.35 -14.13
N ASP A 218 20.44 -1.93 -14.19
CA ASP A 218 20.06 -0.59 -14.60
C ASP A 218 20.08 0.34 -13.38
N ALA A 219 20.98 1.32 -13.39
CA ALA A 219 21.13 2.29 -12.30
C ALA A 219 20.35 3.59 -12.54
N LEU A 220 19.76 3.77 -13.72
CA LEU A 220 19.07 5.00 -14.11
C LEU A 220 17.56 4.85 -14.00
N SER A 221 16.92 5.83 -13.37
CA SER A 221 15.47 5.94 -13.34
C SER A 221 14.93 6.25 -14.74
N GLY A 222 13.78 5.67 -15.07
CA GLY A 222 13.18 5.88 -16.38
C GLY A 222 11.94 5.04 -16.64
N TYR A 223 11.26 5.36 -17.73
CA TYR A 223 10.14 4.54 -18.19
C TYR A 223 10.63 3.20 -18.72
N VAL A 224 9.98 2.12 -18.29
CA VAL A 224 10.26 0.77 -18.77
C VAL A 224 9.76 0.64 -20.20
N GLY A 225 10.66 0.75 -21.18
CA GLY A 225 10.33 0.93 -22.60
C GLY A 225 9.47 -0.17 -23.25
N ASN A 226 9.39 -1.36 -22.63
CA ASN A 226 8.58 -2.49 -23.12
C ASN A 226 7.34 -2.76 -22.24
N SER A 227 7.02 -1.90 -21.27
CA SER A 227 5.85 -2.08 -20.41
C SER A 227 4.64 -1.37 -21.00
N ALA A 228 3.60 -2.14 -21.34
CA ALA A 228 2.30 -1.60 -21.73
C ALA A 228 1.64 -0.75 -20.63
N LEU A 229 2.15 -0.82 -19.40
CA LEU A 229 1.67 -0.05 -18.25
C LEU A 229 2.25 1.37 -18.19
N GLY A 230 3.26 1.70 -19.00
CA GLY A 230 3.97 2.98 -18.89
C GLY A 230 4.61 3.18 -17.51
N ALA A 231 5.09 2.10 -16.90
CA ALA A 231 5.68 2.12 -15.56
C ALA A 231 6.99 2.92 -15.54
N TYR A 232 7.14 3.80 -14.55
CA TYR A 232 8.39 4.50 -14.28
C TYR A 232 9.17 3.74 -13.21
N MET A 233 10.35 3.25 -13.56
CA MET A 233 11.24 2.51 -12.67
C MET A 233 12.22 3.46 -11.97
N GLU A 234 12.37 3.31 -10.67
CA GLU A 234 13.37 4.00 -9.85
C GLU A 234 14.17 2.97 -9.04
N PRO A 235 15.36 2.58 -9.52
CA PRO A 235 16.29 1.78 -8.74
C PRO A 235 16.82 2.61 -7.57
N ARG A 236 16.61 2.13 -6.34
CA ARG A 236 17.20 2.69 -5.11
C ARG A 236 18.31 1.78 -4.59
N ASP A 237 18.93 2.13 -3.47
CA ASP A 237 19.90 1.28 -2.78
C ASP A 237 19.26 -0.03 -2.28
N ARG A 238 18.08 0.02 -1.66
CA ARG A 238 17.43 -1.17 -1.07
C ARG A 238 16.32 -1.79 -1.90
N THR A 239 15.66 -1.00 -2.73
CA THR A 239 14.50 -1.42 -3.52
C THR A 239 14.66 -1.07 -4.99
N VAL A 240 13.82 -1.66 -5.83
CA VAL A 240 13.49 -1.14 -7.16
C VAL A 240 12.01 -0.82 -7.14
N ASP A 241 11.69 0.46 -7.28
CA ASP A 241 10.32 0.96 -7.21
C ASP A 241 9.76 1.17 -8.61
N PHE A 242 8.50 0.83 -8.81
CA PHE A 242 7.77 1.04 -10.06
C PHE A 242 6.51 1.87 -9.79
N PHE A 243 6.45 3.04 -10.39
CA PHE A 243 5.31 3.93 -10.33
C PHE A 243 4.42 3.71 -11.55
N ILE A 244 3.18 3.31 -11.30
CA ILE A 244 2.20 2.99 -12.34
C ILE A 244 1.01 3.92 -12.20
N ARG A 245 0.78 4.75 -13.21
CA ARG A 245 -0.36 5.68 -13.20
C ARG A 245 -1.69 4.98 -13.37
N SER A 246 -1.75 3.97 -14.24
CA SER A 246 -2.97 3.21 -14.52
C SER A 246 -2.60 1.73 -14.64
N LEU A 247 -3.24 0.90 -13.82
CA LEU A 247 -3.14 -0.55 -13.84
C LEU A 247 -4.51 -1.10 -14.27
N PRO A 248 -4.69 -1.46 -15.55
CA PRO A 248 -5.92 -2.08 -16.01
C PRO A 248 -6.17 -3.39 -15.29
N ARG A 249 -7.43 -3.80 -15.18
CA ARG A 249 -7.82 -5.14 -14.72
C ARG A 249 -7.08 -6.21 -15.51
N GLY A 250 -6.59 -7.24 -14.82
CA GLY A 250 -5.97 -8.42 -15.42
C GLY A 250 -4.60 -8.72 -14.83
N THR A 251 -3.77 -9.38 -15.63
CA THR A 251 -2.42 -9.78 -15.25
C THR A 251 -1.40 -9.05 -16.11
N HIS A 252 -0.45 -8.40 -15.45
CA HIS A 252 0.62 -7.65 -16.10
C HIS A 252 1.97 -8.07 -15.53
N SER A 253 3.06 -7.72 -16.23
CA SER A 253 4.40 -8.03 -15.74
C SER A 253 5.32 -6.82 -15.84
N LEU A 254 6.19 -6.69 -14.83
CA LEU A 254 7.32 -5.78 -14.84
C LEU A 254 8.58 -6.62 -14.64
N ARG A 255 9.62 -6.31 -15.42
CA ARG A 255 10.87 -7.05 -15.40
C ARG A 255 12.02 -6.09 -15.24
N TYR A 256 12.99 -6.49 -14.42
CA TYR A 256 14.24 -5.79 -14.26
C TYR A 256 15.35 -6.79 -13.91
N GLN A 257 16.60 -6.39 -14.07
CA GLN A 257 17.74 -7.28 -13.85
C GLN A 257 18.52 -6.89 -12.60
N LEU A 258 18.96 -7.90 -11.87
CA LEU A 258 19.90 -7.77 -10.76
C LEU A 258 21.18 -8.54 -11.08
N ARG A 259 22.29 -8.12 -10.48
CA ARG A 259 23.58 -8.82 -10.49
C ARG A 259 23.93 -9.29 -9.10
N ALA A 260 24.39 -10.54 -8.98
CA ALA A 260 24.95 -11.06 -7.74
C ALA A 260 26.33 -10.44 -7.50
N GLU A 261 26.56 -9.84 -6.34
CA GLU A 261 27.80 -9.14 -6.02
C GLU A 261 28.52 -9.80 -4.84
N THR A 262 27.93 -9.69 -3.64
CA THR A 262 28.59 -10.05 -2.39
C THR A 262 28.25 -11.48 -1.97
N PRO A 263 29.23 -12.37 -1.75
CA PRO A 263 28.98 -13.73 -1.23
C PRO A 263 28.20 -13.73 0.08
N GLY A 264 27.27 -14.67 0.25
CA GLY A 264 26.42 -14.76 1.43
C GLY A 264 25.08 -15.43 1.18
N THR A 265 24.27 -15.55 2.24
CA THR A 265 22.88 -16.01 2.14
C THR A 265 21.95 -14.85 2.50
N TYR A 266 21.08 -14.48 1.56
CA TYR A 266 20.24 -13.30 1.68
C TYR A 266 18.78 -13.66 1.51
N LYS A 267 17.92 -12.94 2.23
CA LYS A 267 16.46 -12.98 2.05
C LYS A 267 16.04 -11.70 1.34
N ALA A 268 15.49 -11.82 0.14
CA ALA A 268 14.77 -10.75 -0.51
C ALA A 268 13.39 -10.65 0.15
N LEU A 269 13.14 -9.53 0.85
CA LEU A 269 11.84 -9.26 1.44
C LEU A 269 10.74 -9.26 0.35
N PRO A 270 9.48 -9.49 0.70
CA PRO A 270 8.36 -9.38 -0.24
C PRO A 270 8.42 -8.10 -1.08
N ALA A 271 8.11 -8.23 -2.37
CA ALA A 271 7.71 -7.08 -3.16
C ALA A 271 6.36 -6.60 -2.63
N THR A 272 6.20 -5.29 -2.46
CA THR A 272 4.94 -4.68 -2.02
C THR A 272 4.23 -4.03 -3.21
N ALA A 273 2.91 -3.97 -3.11
CA ALA A 273 2.03 -3.25 -4.02
C ALA A 273 1.14 -2.38 -3.15
N GLU A 274 1.17 -1.07 -3.35
CA GLU A 274 0.41 -0.12 -2.55
C GLU A 274 -0.18 0.98 -3.45
N ALA A 275 -1.45 1.32 -3.25
CA ALA A 275 -1.99 2.52 -3.88
C ALA A 275 -1.58 3.75 -3.07
N MET A 276 -1.07 4.78 -3.75
CA MET A 276 -0.59 6.02 -3.12
C MET A 276 -1.69 6.77 -2.35
N TYR A 277 -2.96 6.53 -2.73
CA TYR A 277 -4.11 7.30 -2.28
C TYR A 277 -5.22 6.47 -1.64
N ALA A 278 -5.03 5.15 -1.54
CA ALA A 278 -5.97 4.19 -0.98
C ALA A 278 -5.18 3.09 -0.26
N PRO A 279 -4.65 3.35 0.94
CA PRO A 279 -3.71 2.44 1.64
C PRO A 279 -4.30 1.05 1.98
N GLU A 280 -5.63 0.91 1.94
CA GLU A 280 -6.34 -0.37 2.02
C GLU A 280 -6.10 -1.25 0.78
N LEU A 281 -5.78 -0.65 -0.37
CA LEU A 281 -5.35 -1.35 -1.59
C LEU A 281 -3.86 -1.67 -1.46
N ARG A 282 -3.60 -2.83 -0.86
CA ARG A 282 -2.24 -3.35 -0.69
C ARG A 282 -2.14 -4.83 -0.98
N GLY A 283 -0.95 -5.25 -1.35
CA GLY A 283 -0.57 -6.64 -1.50
C GLY A 283 0.94 -6.80 -1.38
N ASN A 284 1.39 -8.03 -1.18
CA ASN A 284 2.79 -8.38 -1.15
C ASN A 284 3.03 -9.77 -1.73
N SER A 285 4.23 -9.99 -2.27
CA SER A 285 4.69 -11.30 -2.72
C SER A 285 5.14 -12.17 -1.55
N ALA A 286 5.51 -13.41 -1.82
CA ALA A 286 6.31 -14.18 -0.86
C ALA A 286 7.75 -13.65 -0.78
N ASP A 287 8.42 -13.90 0.35
CA ASP A 287 9.87 -13.75 0.45
C ASP A 287 10.61 -14.79 -0.41
N PHE A 288 11.89 -14.54 -0.69
CA PHE A 288 12.71 -15.42 -1.53
C PHE A 288 14.16 -15.41 -1.04
N ARG A 289 14.77 -16.58 -0.81
CA ARG A 289 16.17 -16.68 -0.42
C ARG A 289 17.06 -16.92 -1.62
N LEU A 290 18.21 -16.25 -1.63
CA LEU A 290 19.27 -16.43 -2.63
C LEU A 290 20.61 -16.60 -1.92
N LYS A 291 21.47 -17.43 -2.50
CA LYS A 291 22.85 -17.61 -2.05
C LYS A 291 23.80 -17.12 -3.13
N VAL A 292 24.80 -16.36 -2.73
CA VAL A 292 25.90 -15.93 -3.60
C VAL A 292 27.17 -16.63 -3.11
N ARG A 293 27.85 -17.32 -4.01
CA ARG A 293 29.20 -17.88 -3.81
C ARG A 293 30.23 -17.08 -4.58
N GLU A 294 31.49 -17.27 -4.23
CA GLU A 294 32.64 -16.80 -5.02
C GLU A 294 32.60 -17.31 -6.46
#